data_AF-A0A6P6XE10-F1
#
_entry.id   AF-A0A6P6XE10-F1
#
_cell.length_a   1.000
_cell.length_b   1.000
_cell.length_c   1.000
_cell.angle_alpha   90.00
_cell.angle_beta   90.00
_cell.angle_gamma   90.00
#
_symmetry.space_group_name_H-M   'P 1'
#
loop_
_entity.id
_entity.type
_entity.pdbx_description
1 polymer ?
#
loop_
_entity_poly.entity_id
_entity_poly.type
_entity_poly.pdbx_seq_one_letter_code
_entity_poly.pdbx_strand_id
1 'polypeptide(L)'
;MVCERNVDTWRRAAFFEETGETYRRVISVCLRPLEQLALNLGAGLESSLGEKSAYLSDQLRSPTDRLGDSRLHESFNDFQLCAWCARIVASLTASSRKEDRFGVAQLSGNNTAVISTLLSALLVVETFMGKKTNIQSSHHLMGAAGIKWAQMGTASRDSAVGLSEKRRGSPIYMKAYAMADILRTSIYFIVSAFHDEMLDSAKAGHLEKDWISSSKVLYGTRELLSQKLRLFLDFRAC
;
A
#
# COMPACT_ATOMS: atom_id res chain seq x y z
N MET A 1 -10.12 -23.05 -32.15
CA MET A 1 -11.38 -22.45 -32.58
C MET A 1 -11.51 -21.08 -31.90
N VAL A 2 -11.39 -19.99 -32.67
CA VAL A 2 -11.47 -18.62 -32.13
C VAL A 2 -12.94 -18.25 -32.02
N CYS A 3 -13.42 -18.03 -30.81
CA CYS A 3 -14.76 -17.52 -30.52
C CYS A 3 -14.61 -16.09 -29.99
N GLU A 4 -15.57 -15.22 -30.28
CA GLU A 4 -15.63 -13.82 -29.85
C GLU A 4 -15.35 -13.63 -28.34
N ARG A 5 -15.76 -14.59 -27.49
CA ARG A 5 -15.46 -14.61 -26.04
C ARG A 5 -13.99 -14.86 -25.68
N ASN A 6 -13.23 -15.53 -26.55
CA ASN A 6 -11.83 -15.89 -26.28
C ASN A 6 -10.85 -14.81 -26.75
N VAL A 7 -11.29 -13.84 -27.54
CA VAL A 7 -10.41 -12.82 -28.14
C VAL A 7 -9.64 -12.04 -27.07
N ASP A 8 -10.27 -11.72 -25.95
CA ASP A 8 -9.60 -11.00 -24.84
C ASP A 8 -8.55 -11.84 -24.12
N THR A 9 -8.72 -13.15 -24.02
CA THR A 9 -7.70 -14.05 -23.46
C THR A 9 -6.51 -14.19 -24.41
N TRP A 10 -6.73 -14.24 -25.72
CA TRP A 10 -5.63 -14.28 -26.69
C TRP A 10 -4.91 -12.92 -26.80
N ARG A 11 -5.64 -11.80 -26.73
CA ARG A 11 -5.05 -10.46 -26.66
C ARG A 11 -4.21 -10.28 -25.39
N ARG A 12 -4.69 -10.76 -24.24
CA ARG A 12 -3.91 -10.75 -22.99
C ARG A 12 -2.75 -11.73 -23.02
N ALA A 13 -2.89 -12.91 -23.63
CA ALA A 13 -1.75 -13.81 -23.83
C ALA A 13 -0.68 -13.21 -24.76
N ALA A 14 -1.09 -12.50 -25.83
CA ALA A 14 -0.17 -11.75 -26.70
C ALA A 14 0.47 -10.56 -25.96
N PHE A 15 -0.21 -9.96 -24.99
CA PHE A 15 0.39 -8.94 -24.12
C PHE A 15 1.59 -9.48 -23.31
N PHE A 16 1.59 -10.79 -23.03
CA PHE A 16 2.70 -11.53 -22.42
C PHE A 16 3.63 -12.19 -23.48
N GLU A 17 3.72 -11.63 -24.69
CA GLU A 17 4.61 -12.04 -25.80
C GLU A 17 6.03 -12.46 -25.35
N GLU A 18 6.74 -13.25 -26.17
CA GLU A 18 7.99 -13.99 -25.81
C GLU A 18 9.04 -13.18 -25.01
N THR A 19 9.18 -11.87 -25.22
CA THR A 19 10.17 -11.03 -24.52
C THR A 19 9.67 -10.41 -23.21
N GLY A 20 8.35 -10.34 -23.02
CA GLY A 20 7.67 -9.67 -21.89
C GLY A 20 7.95 -8.18 -21.75
N GLU A 21 8.53 -7.54 -22.77
CA GLU A 21 8.87 -6.12 -22.74
C GLU A 21 7.63 -5.23 -22.61
N THR A 22 6.55 -5.58 -23.31
CA THR A 22 5.29 -4.83 -23.26
C THR A 22 4.69 -4.85 -21.86
N TYR A 23 4.59 -6.02 -21.24
CA TYR A 23 4.18 -6.17 -19.84
C TYR A 23 5.04 -5.30 -18.92
N ARG A 24 6.38 -5.41 -19.03
CA ARG A 24 7.31 -4.64 -18.18
C ARG A 24 7.14 -3.13 -18.35
N ARG A 25 6.97 -2.66 -19.59
CA ARG A 25 6.77 -1.23 -19.89
C ARG A 25 5.47 -0.73 -19.29
N VAL A 26 4.37 -1.45 -19.46
CA VAL A 26 3.06 -1.04 -18.92
C VAL A 26 3.06 -1.05 -17.40
N ILE A 27 3.58 -2.11 -16.77
CA ILE A 27 3.73 -2.16 -15.30
C ILE A 27 4.56 -0.97 -14.83
N SER A 28 5.72 -0.71 -15.43
CA SER A 28 6.57 0.42 -15.04
C SER A 28 5.86 1.77 -15.17
N VAL A 29 5.13 2.00 -16.27
CA VAL A 29 4.35 3.23 -16.48
C VAL A 29 3.26 3.39 -15.44
N CYS A 30 2.55 2.31 -15.09
CA CYS A 30 1.49 2.34 -14.09
C CYS A 30 2.01 2.40 -12.64
N LEU A 31 3.22 1.92 -12.35
CA LEU A 31 3.80 2.05 -11.02
C LEU A 31 4.24 3.48 -10.71
N ARG A 32 4.71 4.25 -11.70
CA ARG A 32 5.21 5.62 -11.49
C ARG A 32 4.27 6.55 -10.71
N PRO A 33 2.96 6.67 -11.03
CA PRO A 33 2.06 7.50 -10.24
C PRO A 33 1.91 7.03 -8.78
N LEU A 34 1.95 5.72 -8.55
CA LEU A 34 1.88 5.14 -7.20
C LEU A 34 3.17 5.39 -6.41
N GLU A 35 4.32 5.34 -7.09
CA GLU A 35 5.62 5.67 -6.52
C GLU A 35 5.68 7.13 -6.11
N GLN A 36 5.24 8.03 -6.99
CA GLN A 36 5.16 9.46 -6.70
C GLN A 36 4.20 9.76 -5.55
N LEU A 37 3.03 9.11 -5.51
CA LEU A 37 2.11 9.21 -4.39
C LEU A 37 2.79 8.78 -3.08
N ALA A 38 3.50 7.65 -3.09
CA ALA A 38 4.18 7.12 -1.91
C ALA A 38 5.26 8.08 -1.39
N LEU A 39 6.10 8.59 -2.29
CA LEU A 39 7.20 9.49 -1.98
C LEU A 39 6.71 10.87 -1.53
N ASN A 40 5.72 11.44 -2.21
CA ASN A 40 5.20 12.78 -1.90
C ASN A 40 4.48 12.81 -0.54
N LEU A 41 3.63 11.80 -0.27
CA LEU A 41 3.00 11.67 1.04
C LEU A 41 4.01 11.38 2.14
N GLY A 42 5.03 10.55 1.88
CA GLY A 42 6.08 10.22 2.84
C GLY A 42 6.88 11.46 3.24
N ALA A 43 7.37 12.22 2.26
CA ALA A 43 8.08 13.47 2.48
C ALA A 43 7.19 14.53 3.17
N GLY A 44 5.92 14.61 2.79
CA GLY A 44 4.94 15.49 3.44
C GLY A 44 4.72 15.15 4.92
N LEU A 45 4.66 13.87 5.26
CA LEU A 45 4.53 13.42 6.66
C LEU A 45 5.80 13.67 7.49
N GLU A 46 6.98 13.42 6.93
CA GLU A 46 8.26 13.68 7.59
C GLU A 46 8.46 15.18 7.88
N SER A 47 8.15 16.03 6.90
CA SER A 47 8.23 17.49 7.06
C SER A 47 7.28 18.02 8.16
N SER A 48 6.04 17.51 8.20
CA SER A 48 5.06 17.85 9.25
C SER A 48 5.46 17.36 10.65
N LEU A 49 6.15 16.22 10.76
CA LEU A 49 6.62 15.68 12.04
C LEU A 49 7.85 16.42 12.56
N GLY A 50 8.80 16.76 11.66
CA GLY A 50 10.00 17.52 11.98
C GLY A 50 9.66 18.92 12.53
N GLU A 51 8.68 19.58 11.91
CA GLU A 51 8.16 20.86 12.40
C GLU A 51 7.54 20.70 13.80
N LYS A 52 6.67 19.71 14.05
CA LYS A 52 6.06 19.52 15.38
C LYS A 52 7.06 19.37 16.55
N SER A 53 8.26 18.86 16.31
CA SER A 53 9.32 18.77 17.33
C SER A 53 9.97 20.13 17.66
N ALA A 54 10.02 21.05 16.69
CA ALA A 54 10.56 22.39 16.85
C ALA A 54 9.52 23.41 17.37
N TYR A 55 8.23 23.09 17.31
CA TYR A 55 7.14 24.01 17.67
C TYR A 55 6.71 23.95 19.14
N LEU A 56 7.22 22.99 19.94
CA LEU A 56 6.98 23.01 21.40
C LEU A 56 7.70 24.18 22.09
N SER A 57 8.66 24.83 21.43
CA SER A 57 9.40 25.98 21.95
C SER A 57 8.88 27.36 21.53
N ASP A 58 7.97 27.47 20.55
CA ASP A 58 7.65 28.77 19.93
C ASP A 58 6.13 28.98 19.75
N GLN A 59 5.41 29.05 20.88
CA GLN A 59 3.94 29.19 20.95
C GLN A 59 3.36 30.55 20.47
N LEU A 60 4.09 31.35 19.68
CA LEU A 60 3.61 32.66 19.22
C LEU A 60 4.03 33.02 17.78
N ARG A 61 3.72 32.23 16.74
CA ARG A 61 3.55 32.77 15.35
C ARG A 61 2.86 31.85 14.32
N SER A 62 2.56 32.49 13.17
CA SER A 62 1.58 32.26 12.10
C SER A 62 2.03 31.34 10.93
N PRO A 63 1.66 31.63 9.66
CA PRO A 63 0.84 30.87 8.70
C PRO A 63 1.54 29.67 8.02
N THR A 64 2.45 28.97 8.71
CA THR A 64 3.23 27.84 8.16
C THR A 64 2.43 26.53 8.12
N ASP A 65 1.42 26.38 8.98
CA ASP A 65 0.45 25.27 8.95
C ASP A 65 -0.21 25.08 7.56
N ARG A 66 -0.29 26.15 6.74
CA ARG A 66 -0.85 26.10 5.39
C ARG A 66 0.05 25.40 4.37
N LEU A 67 1.37 25.44 4.54
CA LEU A 67 2.32 24.96 3.53
C LEU A 67 2.47 23.43 3.56
N GLY A 68 2.50 22.83 4.76
CA GLY A 68 2.51 21.37 4.93
C GLY A 68 1.19 20.73 4.49
N ASP A 69 0.06 21.33 4.86
CA ASP A 69 -1.27 20.87 4.43
C ASP A 69 -1.47 21.05 2.89
N SER A 70 -0.82 22.04 2.24
CA SER A 70 -0.87 22.23 0.77
C SER A 70 -0.18 21.12 -0.01
N ARG A 71 1.05 20.71 0.38
CA ARG A 71 1.78 19.62 -0.32
C ARG A 71 1.08 18.27 -0.19
N LEU A 72 0.46 18.02 0.97
CA LEU A 72 -0.36 16.83 1.19
C LEU A 72 -1.65 16.87 0.36
N HIS A 73 -2.26 18.05 0.18
CA HIS A 73 -3.40 18.24 -0.71
C HIS A 73 -3.02 17.96 -2.17
N GLU A 74 -1.88 18.48 -2.63
CA GLU A 74 -1.39 18.28 -3.99
C GLU A 74 -1.15 16.80 -4.32
N SER A 75 -0.69 16.02 -3.34
CA SER A 75 -0.46 14.58 -3.49
C SER A 75 -1.72 13.78 -3.87
N PHE A 76 -2.91 14.30 -3.57
CA PHE A 76 -4.20 13.67 -3.94
C PHE A 76 -4.88 14.34 -5.15
N ASN A 77 -4.19 15.22 -5.87
CA ASN A 77 -4.71 15.76 -7.13
C ASN A 77 -4.80 14.66 -8.20
N ASP A 78 -3.79 13.78 -8.26
CA ASP A 78 -3.73 12.67 -9.21
C ASP A 78 -4.40 11.38 -8.67
N PHE A 79 -5.37 11.53 -7.76
CA PHE A 79 -6.05 10.41 -7.12
C PHE A 79 -6.65 9.42 -8.13
N GLN A 80 -7.34 9.91 -9.17
CA GLN A 80 -7.97 9.06 -10.18
C GLN A 80 -6.94 8.26 -10.98
N LEU A 81 -5.83 8.90 -11.35
CA LEU A 81 -4.73 8.25 -12.06
C LEU A 81 -4.11 7.15 -11.20
N CYS A 82 -3.78 7.44 -9.93
CA CYS A 82 -3.27 6.45 -8.98
C CYS A 82 -4.26 5.29 -8.80
N ALA A 83 -5.55 5.59 -8.69
CA ALA A 83 -6.61 4.61 -8.54
C ALA A 83 -6.75 3.67 -9.76
N TRP A 84 -6.60 4.18 -10.98
CA TRP A 84 -6.60 3.34 -12.19
C TRP A 84 -5.32 2.53 -12.30
N CYS A 85 -4.18 3.15 -12.06
CA CYS A 85 -2.88 2.49 -12.05
C CYS A 85 -2.84 1.30 -11.08
N ALA A 86 -3.31 1.48 -9.84
CA ALA A 86 -3.39 0.42 -8.83
C ALA A 86 -4.25 -0.76 -9.29
N ARG A 87 -5.39 -0.51 -9.95
CA ARG A 87 -6.26 -1.56 -10.47
C ARG A 87 -5.68 -2.25 -11.69
N ILE A 88 -5.03 -1.52 -12.60
CA ILE A 88 -4.39 -2.06 -13.79
C ILE A 88 -3.24 -2.98 -13.40
N VAL A 89 -2.31 -2.53 -12.55
CA VAL A 89 -1.18 -3.38 -12.13
C VAL A 89 -1.67 -4.62 -11.39
N ALA A 90 -2.66 -4.49 -10.50
CA ALA A 90 -3.24 -5.65 -9.84
C ALA A 90 -3.90 -6.62 -10.81
N SER A 91 -4.67 -6.11 -11.78
CA SER A 91 -5.37 -6.93 -12.77
C SER A 91 -4.40 -7.68 -13.68
N LEU A 92 -3.36 -6.99 -14.17
CA LEU A 92 -2.34 -7.57 -15.03
C LEU A 92 -1.48 -8.58 -14.27
N THR A 93 -1.04 -8.24 -13.05
CA THR A 93 -0.26 -9.17 -12.21
C THR A 93 -1.08 -10.40 -11.85
N ALA A 94 -2.34 -10.27 -11.42
CA ALA A 94 -3.17 -11.45 -11.12
C ALA A 94 -3.46 -12.30 -12.37
N SER A 95 -3.70 -11.67 -13.53
CA SER A 95 -3.93 -12.39 -14.79
C SER A 95 -2.70 -13.14 -15.27
N SER A 96 -1.49 -12.61 -14.98
CA SER A 96 -0.23 -13.24 -15.40
C SER A 96 -0.09 -14.65 -14.84
N ARG A 97 -0.63 -14.96 -13.65
CA ARG A 97 -0.60 -16.31 -13.09
C ARG A 97 -1.13 -17.39 -14.05
N LYS A 98 -2.18 -17.08 -14.81
CA LYS A 98 -2.87 -18.04 -15.68
C LYS A 98 -2.56 -17.84 -17.16
N GLU A 99 -2.25 -16.62 -17.54
CA GLU A 99 -2.19 -16.21 -18.96
C GLU A 99 -0.75 -16.03 -19.47
N ASP A 100 0.23 -15.98 -18.57
CA ASP A 100 1.65 -15.94 -18.88
C ASP A 100 2.19 -17.35 -19.16
N ARG A 101 1.96 -17.85 -20.38
CA ARG A 101 2.33 -19.22 -20.78
C ARG A 101 3.83 -19.51 -20.65
N PHE A 102 4.67 -18.49 -20.80
CA PHE A 102 6.12 -18.60 -20.78
C PHE A 102 6.73 -18.16 -19.45
N GLY A 103 5.92 -17.76 -18.48
CA GLY A 103 6.36 -17.31 -17.16
C GLY A 103 7.16 -16.00 -17.20
N VAL A 104 7.10 -15.22 -18.28
CA VAL A 104 7.93 -14.03 -18.46
C VAL A 104 7.61 -12.94 -17.43
N ALA A 105 6.34 -12.74 -17.06
CA ALA A 105 5.93 -11.81 -16.02
C ALA A 105 6.41 -12.23 -14.63
N GLN A 106 6.51 -13.53 -14.37
CA GLN A 106 7.04 -14.07 -13.12
C GLN A 106 8.57 -13.95 -13.09
N LEU A 107 9.24 -14.25 -14.19
CA LEU A 107 10.70 -14.20 -14.32
C LEU A 107 11.25 -12.76 -14.40
N SER A 108 10.44 -11.79 -14.85
CA SER A 108 10.89 -10.40 -14.99
C SER A 108 11.05 -9.65 -13.67
N GLY A 109 10.68 -10.24 -12.53
CA GLY A 109 10.80 -9.62 -11.20
C GLY A 109 9.83 -8.46 -10.94
N ASN A 110 8.85 -8.23 -11.81
CA ASN A 110 7.92 -7.11 -11.65
C ASN A 110 6.89 -7.35 -10.54
N ASN A 111 6.58 -8.60 -10.22
CA ASN A 111 5.60 -8.92 -9.18
C ASN A 111 6.05 -8.41 -7.81
N THR A 112 7.35 -8.50 -7.49
CA THR A 112 7.91 -7.97 -6.25
C THR A 112 7.86 -6.44 -6.22
N ALA A 113 8.17 -5.78 -7.35
CA ALA A 113 8.02 -4.33 -7.48
C ALA A 113 6.56 -3.88 -7.31
N VAL A 114 5.60 -4.58 -7.94
CA VAL A 114 4.17 -4.28 -7.83
C VAL A 114 3.70 -4.41 -6.38
N ILE A 115 3.97 -5.54 -5.72
CA ILE A 115 3.57 -5.78 -4.34
C ILE A 115 4.23 -4.76 -3.39
N SER A 116 5.53 -4.53 -3.53
CA SER A 116 6.24 -3.54 -2.69
C SER A 116 5.70 -2.13 -2.86
N THR A 117 5.42 -1.69 -4.09
CA THR A 117 4.88 -0.35 -4.36
C THR A 117 3.47 -0.21 -3.82
N LEU A 118 2.58 -1.20 -4.03
CA LEU A 118 1.22 -1.18 -3.49
C LEU A 118 1.21 -1.17 -1.95
N LEU A 119 2.05 -1.99 -1.31
CA LEU A 119 2.15 -2.03 0.15
C LEU A 119 2.75 -0.74 0.73
N SER A 120 3.77 -0.17 0.07
CA SER A 120 4.38 1.12 0.47
C SER A 120 3.37 2.26 0.37
N ALA A 121 2.65 2.34 -0.76
CA ALA A 121 1.58 3.31 -0.96
C ALA A 121 0.46 3.13 0.08
N LEU A 122 0.07 1.90 0.40
CA LEU A 122 -0.95 1.65 1.41
C LEU A 122 -0.47 2.06 2.80
N LEU A 123 0.77 1.75 3.17
CA LEU A 123 1.35 2.17 4.44
C LEU A 123 1.31 3.69 4.59
N VAL A 124 1.80 4.44 3.58
CA VAL A 124 1.87 5.90 3.70
C VAL A 124 0.49 6.55 3.76
N VAL A 125 -0.49 6.01 3.03
CA VAL A 125 -1.87 6.48 3.06
C VAL A 125 -2.50 6.18 4.43
N GLU A 126 -2.25 5.01 5.01
CA GLU A 126 -2.73 4.67 6.35
C GLU A 126 -2.10 5.55 7.43
N THR A 127 -0.80 5.84 7.35
CA THR A 127 -0.13 6.77 8.25
C THR A 127 -0.68 8.18 8.11
N PHE A 128 -0.97 8.63 6.88
CA PHE A 128 -1.62 9.92 6.63
C PHE A 128 -3.02 9.99 7.27
N MET A 129 -3.76 8.89 7.24
CA MET A 129 -5.08 8.79 7.89
C MET A 129 -5.02 8.73 9.42
N GLY A 130 -3.82 8.71 10.03
CA GLY A 130 -3.63 8.57 11.46
C GLY A 130 -3.85 7.13 11.98
N LYS A 131 -3.91 6.13 11.09
CA LYS A 131 -3.86 4.73 11.51
C LYS A 131 -2.43 4.45 11.97
N LYS A 132 -2.23 4.30 13.28
CA LYS A 132 -0.93 3.90 13.84
C LYS A 132 -0.53 2.58 13.17
N THR A 133 0.68 2.54 12.59
CA THR A 133 1.38 1.33 12.14
C THR A 133 1.83 0.49 13.33
N ASN A 134 0.98 0.34 14.35
CA ASN A 134 1.25 -0.50 15.50
C ASN A 134 1.03 -1.95 15.09
N ILE A 135 2.04 -2.53 14.44
CA ILE A 135 2.14 -3.97 14.31
C ILE A 135 2.63 -4.48 15.66
N GLN A 136 1.73 -4.50 16.64
CA GLN A 136 1.91 -5.39 17.77
C GLN A 136 1.82 -6.81 17.23
N SER A 137 2.94 -7.50 17.32
CA SER A 137 3.09 -8.94 17.08
C SER A 137 1.84 -9.70 17.50
N SER A 138 1.22 -10.41 16.55
CA SER A 138 0.07 -11.31 16.75
C SER A 138 0.42 -12.57 17.59
N HIS A 139 1.44 -12.50 18.45
CA HIS A 139 1.96 -13.62 19.23
C HIS A 139 1.62 -13.59 20.73
N HIS A 140 0.76 -12.66 21.18
CA HIS A 140 0.35 -12.61 22.60
C HIS A 140 -1.16 -12.78 22.84
N LEU A 141 -1.94 -13.22 21.85
CA LEU A 141 -3.40 -13.35 21.98
C LEU A 141 -3.90 -14.80 22.05
N MET A 142 -3.12 -15.68 22.67
CA MET A 142 -3.65 -16.93 23.22
C MET A 142 -3.07 -17.14 24.62
N GLY A 143 -3.88 -16.83 25.65
CA GLY A 143 -3.48 -17.05 27.04
C GLY A 143 -4.36 -16.34 28.07
N ALA A 144 -5.45 -17.00 28.43
CA ALA A 144 -6.19 -16.95 29.70
C ALA A 144 -6.63 -15.58 30.30
N ALA A 145 -7.95 -15.40 30.31
CA ALA A 145 -8.77 -14.87 31.40
C ALA A 145 -8.25 -13.65 32.19
N GLY A 146 -8.83 -12.48 31.91
CA GLY A 146 -8.72 -11.33 32.80
C GLY A 146 -9.43 -10.10 32.26
N ILE A 147 -10.72 -9.96 32.56
CA ILE A 147 -11.46 -8.70 32.39
C ILE A 147 -10.74 -7.62 33.20
N LYS A 148 -10.09 -6.66 32.53
CA LYS A 148 -9.65 -5.38 33.11
C LYS A 148 -9.88 -4.24 32.12
N TRP A 149 -11.14 -3.87 31.95
CA TRP A 149 -11.49 -2.54 31.44
C TRP A 149 -11.23 -1.51 32.54
N ALA A 150 -9.98 -1.04 32.66
CA ALA A 150 -9.60 0.26 33.24
C ALA A 150 -8.07 0.30 33.47
N GLN A 151 -7.34 0.84 32.51
CA GLN A 151 -6.22 1.73 32.82
C GLN A 151 -6.27 2.90 31.85
N MET A 152 -7.11 3.87 32.23
CA MET A 152 -7.01 5.24 31.78
C MET A 152 -5.69 5.81 32.32
N GLY A 153 -4.62 5.69 31.53
CA GLY A 153 -3.37 6.40 31.78
C GLY A 153 -3.54 7.85 31.34
N THR A 154 -3.81 8.72 32.31
CA THR A 154 -3.75 10.17 32.20
C THR A 154 -2.30 10.62 31.97
N ALA A 155 -1.95 10.94 30.72
CA ALA A 155 -0.93 11.92 30.37
C ALA A 155 -1.06 12.27 28.87
N SER A 156 -1.45 13.52 28.58
CA SER A 156 -1.49 14.14 27.25
C SER A 156 -2.54 13.62 26.25
N ARG A 157 -3.80 13.52 26.70
CA ARG A 157 -4.96 13.83 25.83
C ARG A 157 -5.17 15.33 25.98
N ASP A 158 -5.05 16.10 24.91
CA ASP A 158 -5.99 17.20 24.59
C ASP A 158 -5.64 18.03 23.35
N SER A 159 -4.49 17.84 22.68
CA SER A 159 -4.20 18.64 21.46
C SER A 159 -4.19 17.87 20.12
N ALA A 160 -4.19 16.54 20.12
CA ALA A 160 -4.13 15.74 18.87
C ALA A 160 -5.48 15.12 18.44
N VAL A 161 -6.42 14.96 19.37
CA VAL A 161 -7.73 14.33 19.09
C VAL A 161 -8.69 15.33 18.44
N GLY A 162 -8.71 16.59 18.91
CA GLY A 162 -9.62 17.63 18.40
C GLY A 162 -9.36 18.06 16.95
N LEU A 163 -8.13 17.92 16.44
CA LEU A 163 -7.82 18.24 15.04
C LEU A 163 -8.12 17.08 14.07
N SER A 164 -8.10 15.83 14.57
CA SER A 164 -8.43 14.63 13.80
C SER A 164 -9.93 14.52 13.54
N GLU A 165 -10.77 14.82 14.54
CA GLU A 165 -12.22 14.82 14.38
C GLU A 165 -12.72 15.93 13.44
N LYS A 166 -12.13 17.13 13.50
CA LYS A 166 -12.53 18.25 12.62
C LYS A 166 -12.07 18.08 11.17
N ARG A 167 -11.05 17.25 10.90
CA ARG A 167 -10.50 16.97 9.56
C ARG A 167 -11.14 15.76 8.86
N ARG A 168 -11.88 14.90 9.59
CA ARG A 168 -12.44 13.63 9.08
C ARG A 168 -13.46 13.79 7.94
N GLY A 169 -14.07 14.96 7.81
CA GLY A 169 -14.99 15.32 6.73
C GLY A 169 -14.36 16.05 5.54
N SER A 170 -13.03 16.26 5.52
CA SER A 170 -12.41 16.99 4.42
C SER A 170 -12.34 16.13 3.15
N PRO A 171 -12.47 16.73 1.95
CA PRO A 171 -12.37 16.00 0.68
C PRO A 171 -11.09 15.17 0.51
N ILE A 172 -9.99 15.61 1.11
CA ILE A 172 -8.71 14.89 1.09
C ILE A 172 -8.79 13.60 1.91
N TYR A 173 -9.39 13.64 3.10
CA TYR A 173 -9.53 12.43 3.92
C TYR A 173 -10.44 11.43 3.22
N MET A 174 -11.52 11.87 2.58
CA MET A 174 -12.38 10.98 1.77
C MET A 174 -11.58 10.32 0.63
N LYS A 175 -10.75 11.08 -0.08
CA LYS A 175 -9.83 10.52 -1.09
C LYS A 175 -8.81 9.55 -0.50
N ALA A 176 -8.27 9.82 0.68
CA ALA A 176 -7.33 8.93 1.37
C ALA A 176 -7.99 7.61 1.79
N TYR A 177 -9.20 7.66 2.37
CA TYR A 177 -9.98 6.44 2.68
C TYR A 177 -10.26 5.63 1.42
N ALA A 178 -10.73 6.29 0.35
CA ALA A 178 -10.97 5.63 -0.93
C ALA A 178 -9.69 5.03 -1.53
N MET A 179 -8.56 5.75 -1.46
CA MET A 179 -7.28 5.25 -1.97
C MET A 179 -6.81 4.04 -1.17
N ALA A 180 -6.92 4.08 0.15
CA ALA A 180 -6.57 2.95 1.00
C ALA A 180 -7.42 1.71 0.66
N ASP A 181 -8.70 1.90 0.35
CA ASP A 181 -9.59 0.80 -0.02
C ASP A 181 -9.25 0.22 -1.40
N ILE A 182 -8.95 1.08 -2.36
CA ILE A 182 -8.48 0.68 -3.70
C ILE A 182 -7.16 -0.10 -3.58
N LEU A 183 -6.22 0.38 -2.78
CA LEU A 183 -4.94 -0.31 -2.57
C LEU A 183 -5.15 -1.66 -1.89
N ARG A 184 -6.00 -1.75 -0.86
CA ARG A 184 -6.33 -3.03 -0.20
C ARG A 184 -6.95 -4.02 -1.18
N THR A 185 -7.96 -3.60 -1.93
CA THR A 185 -8.64 -4.47 -2.90
C THR A 185 -7.70 -4.90 -4.03
N SER A 186 -6.86 -4.00 -4.54
CA SER A 186 -5.79 -4.34 -5.48
C SER A 186 -4.81 -5.37 -4.93
N ILE A 187 -4.36 -5.23 -3.68
CA ILE A 187 -3.46 -6.21 -3.04
C ILE A 187 -4.17 -7.55 -2.87
N TYR A 188 -5.40 -7.57 -2.34
CA TYR A 188 -6.19 -8.81 -2.19
C TYR A 188 -6.42 -9.51 -3.54
N PHE A 189 -6.58 -8.75 -4.63
CA PHE A 189 -6.75 -9.33 -5.95
C PHE A 189 -5.51 -10.13 -6.38
N ILE A 190 -4.31 -9.59 -6.14
CA ILE A 190 -3.05 -10.29 -6.41
C ILE A 190 -2.86 -11.46 -5.43
N VAL A 191 -3.04 -11.21 -4.13
CA VAL A 191 -2.87 -12.22 -3.07
C VAL A 191 -3.80 -13.41 -3.30
N SER A 192 -5.06 -13.19 -3.70
CA SER A 192 -6.00 -14.28 -4.03
C SER A 192 -5.55 -15.07 -5.25
N ALA A 193 -4.95 -14.41 -6.24
CA ALA A 193 -4.43 -15.10 -7.41
C ALA A 193 -3.24 -16.00 -7.05
N PHE A 194 -2.26 -15.49 -6.28
CA PHE A 194 -1.00 -16.16 -5.94
C PHE A 194 -0.95 -16.71 -4.51
N HIS A 195 -2.12 -17.02 -3.94
CA HIS A 195 -2.23 -17.32 -2.51
C HIS A 195 -1.34 -18.50 -2.09
N ASP A 196 -1.38 -19.59 -2.86
CA ASP A 196 -0.66 -20.82 -2.52
C ASP A 196 0.85 -20.59 -2.62
N GLU A 197 1.30 -19.90 -3.66
CA GLU A 197 2.72 -19.56 -3.87
C GLU A 197 3.25 -18.62 -2.78
N MET A 198 2.46 -17.62 -2.38
CA MET A 198 2.82 -16.72 -1.28
C MET A 198 2.80 -17.44 0.07
N LEU A 199 1.83 -18.33 0.31
CA LEU A 199 1.72 -19.09 1.54
C LEU A 199 2.89 -20.08 1.69
N ASP A 200 3.29 -20.75 0.63
CA ASP A 200 4.42 -21.67 0.65
C ASP A 200 5.75 -20.93 0.83
N SER A 201 5.91 -19.76 0.22
CA SER A 201 7.05 -18.86 0.48
C SER A 201 7.06 -18.37 1.94
N ALA A 202 5.90 -18.09 2.54
CA ALA A 202 5.78 -17.73 3.95
C ALA A 202 6.19 -18.88 4.89
N LYS A 203 5.73 -20.11 4.63
CA LYS A 203 6.12 -21.30 5.40
C LYS A 203 7.61 -21.60 5.29
N ALA A 204 8.20 -21.37 4.11
CA ALA A 204 9.63 -21.54 3.86
C ALA A 204 10.49 -20.40 4.44
N GLY A 205 9.89 -19.34 5.00
CA GLY A 205 10.61 -18.18 5.51
C GLY A 205 11.18 -17.26 4.41
N HIS A 206 10.78 -17.45 3.15
CA HIS A 206 11.28 -16.71 2.00
C HIS A 206 10.35 -15.60 1.50
N LEU A 207 9.21 -15.35 2.18
CA LEU A 207 8.21 -14.36 1.74
C LEU A 207 8.80 -12.98 1.40
N GLU A 208 9.70 -12.47 2.24
CA GLU A 208 10.35 -11.18 2.00
C GLU A 208 11.33 -11.21 0.83
N LYS A 209 11.96 -12.36 0.57
CA LYS A 209 12.89 -12.54 -0.54
C LYS A 209 12.14 -12.67 -1.87
N ASP A 210 11.04 -13.41 -1.87
CA ASP A 210 10.35 -13.82 -3.09
C ASP A 210 9.28 -12.82 -3.54
N TRP A 211 8.72 -12.04 -2.61
CA TRP A 211 7.56 -11.17 -2.87
C TRP A 211 7.77 -9.69 -2.56
N ILE A 212 8.86 -9.33 -1.88
CA ILE A 212 9.22 -7.93 -1.61
C ILE A 212 10.49 -7.58 -2.39
N SER A 213 10.47 -6.45 -3.10
CA SER A 213 11.60 -5.97 -3.89
C SER A 213 12.87 -5.87 -3.03
N SER A 214 13.99 -6.31 -3.60
CA SER A 214 15.32 -6.16 -2.99
C SER A 214 15.87 -4.73 -3.10
N SER A 215 15.28 -3.91 -3.98
CA SER A 215 15.62 -2.49 -4.11
C SER A 215 15.16 -1.69 -2.88
N LYS A 216 15.63 -0.44 -2.78
CA LYS A 216 15.14 0.50 -1.77
C LYS A 216 13.60 0.58 -1.84
N VAL A 217 12.94 0.39 -0.70
CA VAL A 217 11.49 0.54 -0.55
C VAL A 217 11.12 2.03 -0.49
N LEU A 218 9.93 2.36 -1.00
CA LEU A 218 9.48 3.75 -1.14
C LEU A 218 9.05 4.35 0.20
N TYR A 219 8.44 3.54 1.06
CA TYR A 219 8.00 3.94 2.38
C TYR A 219 7.96 2.72 3.32
N GLY A 220 8.46 2.87 4.55
CA GLY A 220 8.59 1.78 5.52
C GLY A 220 9.88 0.99 5.39
N THR A 221 9.89 -0.25 5.90
CA THR A 221 11.01 -1.20 5.78
C THR A 221 10.56 -2.48 5.08
N ARG A 222 11.49 -3.29 4.57
CA ARG A 222 11.15 -4.55 3.89
C ARG A 222 10.45 -5.52 4.84
N GLU A 223 10.86 -5.54 6.10
CA GLU A 223 10.26 -6.34 7.17
C GLU A 223 8.82 -5.89 7.43
N LEU A 224 8.58 -4.57 7.44
CA LEU A 224 7.25 -3.99 7.62
C LEU A 224 6.31 -4.36 6.46
N LEU A 225 6.79 -4.30 5.21
CA LEU A 225 6.03 -4.73 4.05
C LEU A 225 5.73 -6.24 4.11
N SER A 226 6.71 -7.06 4.48
CA SER A 226 6.56 -8.51 4.66
C SER A 226 5.54 -8.86 5.73
N GLN A 227 5.58 -8.18 6.89
CA GLN A 227 4.57 -8.33 7.95
C GLN A 227 3.18 -7.94 7.46
N LYS A 228 3.07 -6.84 6.72
CA LYS A 228 1.78 -6.41 6.17
C LYS A 228 1.23 -7.41 5.15
N LEU A 229 2.08 -7.97 4.29
CA LEU A 229 1.69 -9.00 3.34
C LEU A 229 1.17 -10.25 4.05
N ARG A 230 1.78 -10.66 5.17
CA ARG A 230 1.25 -11.77 5.99
C ARG A 230 -0.17 -11.51 6.47
N LEU A 231 -0.49 -10.29 6.89
CA LEU A 231 -1.86 -9.94 7.29
C LEU A 231 -2.88 -10.12 6.15
N PHE A 232 -2.48 -9.86 4.91
CA PHE A 232 -3.33 -10.12 3.73
C PHE A 232 -3.47 -11.62 3.44
N LEU A 233 -2.45 -12.44 3.72
CA LEU A 233 -2.51 -13.89 3.55
C LEU A 233 -3.38 -14.56 4.62
N ASP A 234 -3.30 -14.08 5.87
CA ASP A 234 -4.10 -14.61 6.97
C ASP A 234 -5.59 -14.29 6.82
N PHE A 235 -5.92 -13.19 6.14
CA PHE A 235 -7.30 -12.76 5.91
C PHE A 235 -7.84 -13.27 4.57
N ARG A 236 -8.60 -14.36 4.61
CA ARG A 236 -9.34 -14.85 3.44
C ARG A 236 -10.61 -14.02 3.26
N ALA A 237 -10.68 -13.22 2.20
CA ALA A 237 -11.96 -12.76 1.70
C ALA A 237 -12.67 -13.99 1.08
N CYS A 238 -13.69 -14.49 1.77
CA CYS A 238 -14.53 -15.60 1.30
C CYS A 238 -15.28 -15.25 0.00
#